data_AF-A0A1X7ARZ6-F1
#
_entry.id   AF-A0A1X7ARZ6-F1
#
_cell.length_a   1.000
_cell.length_b   1.000
_cell.length_c   1.000
_cell.angle_alpha   90.00
_cell.angle_beta   90.00
_cell.angle_gamma   90.00
#
_symmetry.space_group_name_H-M   'P 1'
#
loop_
_entity.id
_entity.type
_entity.pdbx_description
1 polymer ?
#
loop_
_entity_poly.entity_id
_entity_poly.type
_entity_poly.pdbx_seq_one_letter_code
_entity_poly.pdbx_strand_id
1 'polypeptide(L)'
;MQLALDVPTITQRVQAIPERLLTRLLFTDFNNVAKSERGRGATTRLDADTELMIAKAGNLWWGFLHFLELIEYNRTTNGAEPDIPLLSHYLLNLFLSINVLLEPQTFDNYDLAYNYVFTDDFLTRDFDTQTHGELFRKDATTLSFEITRFQANQFDGLVRIHQNFVNYLSTHTDADARDLATQIANHPLLEMRREAKFLNDEQQTYKKWISFDPPKFWRASEAMPNPIPQTSVTDKMTIATYPADQMIPAMRYLIQMALSRKASNETAIDISTDFRLMMEFLIRPFLNERQNSMNIMTTFLMMALGDYPILFRDTPFGEGNYHLLGEYNLLRTRISAGADKLYDVIMQDPLEMEATLLYPKENQQADVEYTATLQVQNPALERGIIANHKKNFGAFQTKIQNLSATLSSPE
;
A
#
# COMPACT_ATOMS: atom_id res chain seq x y z
N MET A 1 5.75 -21.62 -12.09
CA MET A 1 5.82 -20.56 -13.14
C MET A 1 6.87 -19.56 -12.70
N GLN A 2 7.70 -19.07 -13.62
CA GLN A 2 8.75 -18.09 -13.33
C GLN A 2 8.33 -16.71 -13.84
N LEU A 3 8.79 -15.68 -13.15
CA LEU A 3 8.72 -14.28 -13.56
C LEU A 3 10.13 -13.73 -13.40
N ALA A 4 10.78 -13.38 -14.51
CA ALA A 4 12.05 -12.67 -14.44
C ALA A 4 11.79 -11.21 -14.05
N LEU A 5 12.47 -10.73 -13.02
CA LEU A 5 12.37 -9.34 -12.60
C LEU A 5 13.54 -8.55 -13.19
N ASP A 6 13.21 -7.51 -13.95
CA ASP A 6 14.17 -6.58 -14.55
C ASP A 6 14.67 -5.59 -13.48
N VAL A 7 15.33 -6.15 -12.46
CA VAL A 7 16.03 -5.41 -11.39
C VAL A 7 16.97 -4.33 -11.96
N PRO A 8 17.69 -4.54 -13.08
CA PRO A 8 18.37 -3.47 -13.80
C PRO A 8 17.51 -2.24 -14.10
N THR A 9 16.43 -2.39 -14.88
CA THR A 9 15.54 -1.28 -15.25
C THR A 9 14.84 -0.68 -14.02
N ILE A 10 14.45 -1.52 -13.06
CA ILE A 10 13.83 -1.07 -11.81
C ILE A 10 14.82 -0.20 -11.01
N THR A 11 16.07 -0.63 -10.87
CA THR A 11 17.13 0.11 -10.16
C THR A 11 17.45 1.44 -10.86
N GLN A 12 17.56 1.44 -12.19
CA GLN A 12 17.76 2.66 -12.96
C GLN A 12 16.59 3.65 -12.77
N ARG A 13 15.34 3.18 -12.72
CA ARG A 13 14.18 4.02 -12.40
C ARG A 13 14.22 4.54 -10.96
N VAL A 14 14.60 3.73 -9.97
CA VAL A 14 14.80 4.21 -8.59
C VAL A 14 15.87 5.30 -8.55
N GLN A 15 17.00 5.08 -9.22
CA GLN A 15 18.13 6.01 -9.29
C GLN A 15 17.77 7.34 -9.97
N ALA A 16 16.88 7.30 -10.96
CA ALA A 16 16.42 8.47 -11.69
C ALA A 16 15.35 9.29 -10.94
N ILE A 17 14.75 8.78 -9.85
CA ILE A 17 13.84 9.56 -9.00
C ILE A 17 14.67 10.51 -8.12
N PRO A 18 14.42 11.83 -8.16
CA PRO A 18 15.05 12.79 -7.25
C PRO A 18 14.77 12.43 -5.78
N GLU A 19 15.78 12.49 -4.92
CA GLU A 19 15.67 12.06 -3.50
C GLU A 19 14.48 12.70 -2.76
N ARG A 20 14.17 13.96 -3.08
CA ARG A 20 13.04 14.71 -2.53
C ARG A 20 11.67 14.11 -2.87
N LEU A 21 11.55 13.41 -4.00
CA LEU A 21 10.32 12.71 -4.38
C LEU A 21 10.20 11.33 -3.74
N LEU A 22 11.33 10.66 -3.43
CA LEU A 22 11.33 9.36 -2.74
C LEU A 22 10.54 9.41 -1.42
N THR A 23 10.74 10.45 -0.60
CA THR A 23 9.95 10.65 0.64
C THR A 23 8.46 10.84 0.38
N ARG A 24 8.09 11.48 -0.73
CA ARG A 24 6.69 11.84 -1.06
C ARG A 24 5.89 10.72 -1.70
N LEU A 25 6.56 9.76 -2.35
CA LEU A 25 5.97 8.52 -2.85
C LEU A 25 5.54 7.58 -1.70
N LEU A 26 6.02 7.83 -0.47
CA LEU A 26 5.69 7.07 0.74
C LEU A 26 4.85 7.90 1.74
N PHE A 27 5.07 9.23 1.78
CA PHE A 27 4.40 10.18 2.66
C PHE A 27 3.82 11.36 1.87
N THR A 28 2.56 11.22 1.47
CA THR A 28 1.87 12.08 0.50
C THR A 28 1.76 13.56 0.93
N ASP A 29 1.38 13.81 2.20
CA ASP A 29 1.21 15.15 2.76
C ASP A 29 2.51 15.80 3.29
N PHE A 30 3.68 15.16 3.12
CA PHE A 30 4.97 15.57 3.72
C PHE A 30 5.29 17.07 3.51
N ASN A 31 5.02 17.60 2.31
CA ASN A 31 5.28 19.00 1.98
C ASN A 31 4.47 20.02 2.82
N ASN A 32 3.30 19.64 3.32
CA ASN A 32 2.42 20.54 4.09
C ASN A 32 2.69 20.43 5.60
N VAL A 33 3.14 19.27 6.07
CA VAL A 33 3.45 19.02 7.49
C VAL A 33 4.90 19.30 7.88
N ALA A 34 5.83 19.33 6.92
CA ALA A 34 7.27 19.55 7.18
C ALA A 34 7.55 20.93 7.79
N LYS A 35 8.23 20.98 8.94
CA LYS A 35 8.58 22.22 9.64
C LYS A 35 10.07 22.31 9.94
N SER A 36 10.44 23.41 10.59
CA SER A 36 11.81 23.69 11.02
C SER A 36 11.79 24.47 12.33
N GLU A 37 12.55 24.01 13.33
CA GLU A 37 12.67 24.68 14.62
C GLU A 37 13.58 25.92 14.52
N ARG A 38 13.16 27.01 15.19
CA ARG A 38 13.99 28.20 15.41
C ARG A 38 15.06 27.92 16.46
N GLY A 39 16.14 27.26 16.05
CA GLY A 39 17.34 27.10 16.86
C GLY A 39 17.94 28.45 17.30
N ARG A 40 18.72 28.45 18.39
CA ARG A 40 19.47 29.63 18.85
C ARG A 40 20.70 29.88 17.96
N GLY A 41 20.50 30.50 16.80
CA GLY A 41 21.57 30.87 15.88
C GLY A 41 21.11 30.91 14.42
N ALA A 42 22.07 30.96 13.49
CA ALA A 42 21.80 30.92 12.05
C ALA A 42 21.47 29.51 11.51
N THR A 43 21.61 28.47 12.34
CA THR A 43 21.30 27.07 12.02
C THR A 43 19.86 26.74 12.40
N THR A 44 18.97 26.77 11.42
CA THR A 44 17.62 26.21 11.55
C THR A 44 17.69 24.69 11.43
N ARG A 45 17.18 23.95 12.42
CA ARG A 45 17.04 22.48 12.36
C ARG A 45 15.66 22.16 11.79
N LEU A 46 15.47 20.97 11.24
CA LEU A 46 14.12 20.41 11.09
C LEU A 46 13.54 20.08 12.47
N ASP A 47 12.22 19.99 12.60
CA ASP A 47 11.59 19.41 13.79
C ASP A 47 11.68 17.87 13.76
N ALA A 48 11.56 17.25 14.93
CA ALA A 48 11.78 15.81 15.10
C ALA A 48 10.86 14.96 14.19
N ASP A 49 9.60 15.36 14.00
CA ASP A 49 8.64 14.69 13.14
C ASP A 49 9.12 14.67 11.67
N THR A 50 9.59 15.81 11.16
CA THR A 50 10.10 15.92 9.78
C THR A 50 11.40 15.13 9.60
N GLU A 51 12.32 15.16 10.58
CA GLU A 51 13.53 14.31 10.53
C GLU A 51 13.16 12.81 10.53
N LEU A 52 12.17 12.40 11.34
CA LEU A 52 11.71 11.01 11.44
C LEU A 52 11.01 10.53 10.16
N MET A 53 10.21 11.38 9.51
CA MET A 53 9.59 11.03 8.21
C MET A 53 10.63 10.81 7.11
N ILE A 54 11.71 11.61 7.07
CA ILE A 54 12.81 11.41 6.10
C ILE A 54 13.60 10.13 6.44
N ALA A 55 13.87 9.86 7.72
CA ALA A 55 14.55 8.64 8.15
C ALA A 55 13.74 7.37 7.80
N LYS A 56 12.43 7.38 8.05
CA LYS A 56 11.52 6.33 7.61
C LYS A 56 11.56 6.14 6.10
N ALA A 57 11.50 7.22 5.32
CA ALA A 57 11.52 7.13 3.86
C ALA A 57 12.80 6.48 3.32
N GLY A 58 13.97 6.88 3.81
CA GLY A 58 15.25 6.30 3.42
C GLY A 58 15.31 4.79 3.69
N ASN A 59 14.88 4.37 4.88
CA ASN A 59 14.94 2.97 5.31
C ASN A 59 13.88 2.08 4.62
N LEU A 60 12.69 2.61 4.34
CA LEU A 60 11.66 1.91 3.55
C LEU A 60 12.13 1.67 2.11
N TRP A 61 12.75 2.67 1.47
CA TRP A 61 13.35 2.52 0.15
C TRP A 61 14.58 1.59 0.15
N TRP A 62 15.41 1.64 1.19
CA TRP A 62 16.51 0.68 1.38
C TRP A 62 15.99 -0.77 1.47
N GLY A 63 14.88 -1.00 2.17
CA GLY A 63 14.22 -2.32 2.25
C GLY A 63 13.74 -2.84 0.90
N PHE A 64 13.15 -1.97 0.06
CA PHE A 64 12.81 -2.33 -1.32
C PHE A 64 14.05 -2.68 -2.17
N LEU A 65 15.14 -1.91 -2.04
CA LEU A 65 16.42 -2.24 -2.70
C LEU A 65 17.11 -3.49 -2.11
N HIS A 66 16.78 -3.94 -0.90
CA HIS A 66 17.24 -5.22 -0.36
C HIS A 66 16.45 -6.40 -0.94
N PHE A 67 15.15 -6.23 -1.18
CA PHE A 67 14.36 -7.19 -1.97
C PHE A 67 14.95 -7.41 -3.37
N LEU A 68 15.33 -6.33 -4.08
CA LEU A 68 15.99 -6.43 -5.39
C LEU A 68 17.36 -7.13 -5.34
N GLU A 69 18.13 -6.91 -4.28
CA GLU A 69 19.44 -7.56 -4.07
C GLU A 69 19.32 -9.05 -3.78
N LEU A 70 18.29 -9.50 -3.06
CA LEU A 70 18.04 -10.93 -2.87
C LEU A 70 17.67 -11.64 -4.19
N ILE A 71 17.09 -10.93 -5.15
CA ILE A 71 16.82 -11.46 -6.50
C ILE A 71 18.12 -11.64 -7.28
N GLU A 72 18.96 -10.60 -7.35
CA GLU A 72 20.28 -10.69 -8.02
C GLU A 72 21.21 -11.71 -7.34
N TYR A 73 21.18 -11.80 -6.01
CA TYR A 73 21.94 -12.80 -5.25
C TYR A 73 21.51 -14.23 -5.61
N ASN A 74 20.19 -14.47 -5.73
CA ASN A 74 19.68 -15.77 -6.21
C ASN A 74 20.10 -16.04 -7.66
N ARG A 75 19.95 -15.06 -8.57
CA ARG A 75 20.36 -15.20 -9.98
C ARG A 75 21.84 -15.57 -10.11
N THR A 76 22.71 -14.85 -9.41
CA THR A 76 24.18 -15.03 -9.45
C THR A 76 24.68 -16.26 -8.70
N THR A 77 24.04 -16.67 -7.60
CA THR A 77 24.47 -17.82 -6.78
C THR A 77 23.87 -19.14 -7.26
N ASN A 78 22.58 -19.14 -7.65
CA ASN A 78 21.83 -20.33 -8.00
C ASN A 78 21.62 -20.50 -9.53
N GLY A 79 22.04 -19.52 -10.34
CA GLY A 79 21.91 -19.57 -11.80
C GLY A 79 20.48 -19.42 -12.33
N ALA A 80 19.53 -18.95 -11.50
CA ALA A 80 18.12 -18.87 -11.83
C ALA A 80 17.41 -17.73 -11.07
N GLU A 81 16.34 -17.20 -11.67
CA GLU A 81 15.38 -16.33 -10.97
C GLU A 81 14.75 -17.08 -9.77
N PRO A 82 14.50 -16.39 -8.64
CA PRO A 82 13.56 -16.87 -7.63
C PRO A 82 12.21 -17.21 -8.25
N ASP A 83 11.56 -18.26 -7.76
CA ASP A 83 10.23 -18.60 -8.24
C ASP A 83 9.15 -17.67 -7.67
N ILE A 84 7.97 -17.64 -8.30
CA ILE A 84 6.87 -16.77 -7.90
C ILE A 84 6.46 -16.95 -6.41
N PRO A 85 6.37 -18.17 -5.85
CA PRO A 85 6.28 -18.40 -4.41
C PRO A 85 7.34 -17.67 -3.57
N LEU A 86 8.62 -17.82 -3.88
CA LEU A 86 9.72 -17.20 -3.11
C LEU A 86 9.70 -15.67 -3.20
N LEU A 87 9.46 -15.12 -4.40
CA LEU A 87 9.24 -13.68 -4.59
C LEU A 87 8.08 -13.15 -3.75
N SER A 88 7.00 -13.93 -3.63
CA SER A 88 5.81 -13.54 -2.85
C SER A 88 6.05 -13.56 -1.35
N HIS A 89 6.90 -14.47 -0.85
CA HIS A 89 7.35 -14.47 0.54
C HIS A 89 8.21 -13.23 0.85
N TYR A 90 9.19 -12.91 0.00
CA TYR A 90 10.02 -11.70 0.20
C TYR A 90 9.18 -10.41 0.16
N LEU A 91 8.24 -10.27 -0.78
CA LEU A 91 7.34 -9.14 -0.85
C LEU A 91 6.33 -9.07 0.31
N LEU A 92 5.90 -10.23 0.85
CA LEU A 92 5.09 -10.27 2.06
C LEU A 92 5.90 -9.76 3.25
N ASN A 93 7.10 -10.26 3.48
CA ASN A 93 7.95 -9.81 4.60
C ASN A 93 8.28 -8.31 4.49
N LEU A 94 8.51 -7.78 3.28
CA LEU A 94 8.63 -6.34 3.05
C LEU A 94 7.34 -5.59 3.47
N PHE A 95 6.15 -6.08 3.12
CA PHE A 95 4.87 -5.49 3.53
C PHE A 95 4.66 -5.50 5.06
N LEU A 96 5.09 -6.57 5.73
CA LEU A 96 5.07 -6.67 7.19
C LEU A 96 6.02 -5.63 7.81
N SER A 97 7.28 -5.60 7.36
CA SER A 97 8.30 -4.62 7.78
C SER A 97 7.85 -3.17 7.61
N ILE A 98 7.22 -2.83 6.48
CA ILE A 98 6.66 -1.50 6.21
C ILE A 98 5.74 -1.05 7.35
N ASN A 99 4.85 -1.94 7.83
CA ASN A 99 3.89 -1.59 8.87
C ASN A 99 4.59 -1.39 10.23
N VAL A 100 5.52 -2.27 10.62
CA VAL A 100 6.31 -2.11 11.85
C VAL A 100 7.05 -0.76 11.88
N LEU A 101 7.73 -0.42 10.78
CA LEU A 101 8.52 0.82 10.66
C LEU A 101 7.66 2.09 10.62
N LEU A 102 6.41 1.98 10.19
CA LEU A 102 5.48 3.11 10.19
C LEU A 102 4.92 3.40 11.58
N GLU A 103 4.73 2.40 12.44
CA GLU A 103 4.03 2.54 13.73
C GLU A 103 4.64 3.59 14.70
N PRO A 104 5.96 3.59 14.99
CA PRO A 104 6.60 4.50 15.97
C PRO A 104 6.37 5.99 15.70
N GLN A 105 6.23 6.79 16.75
CA GLN A 105 6.03 8.26 16.66
C GLN A 105 7.23 9.07 17.18
N THR A 106 8.32 8.41 17.59
CA THR A 106 9.55 9.05 18.10
C THR A 106 10.77 8.32 17.55
N PHE A 107 11.94 8.98 17.55
CA PHE A 107 13.21 8.34 17.15
C PHE A 107 13.55 7.14 18.03
N ASP A 108 13.49 7.25 19.35
CA ASP A 108 13.86 6.16 20.27
C ASP A 108 13.04 4.87 20.00
N ASN A 109 11.73 5.02 19.77
CA ASN A 109 10.85 3.90 19.42
C ASN A 109 11.07 3.40 17.98
N TYR A 110 11.49 4.30 17.08
CA TYR A 110 11.80 3.95 15.70
C TYR A 110 13.12 3.20 15.57
N ASP A 111 14.16 3.58 16.31
CA ASP A 111 15.45 2.90 16.32
C ASP A 111 15.31 1.50 16.95
N LEU A 112 14.48 1.33 17.98
CA LEU A 112 14.11 0.02 18.51
C LEU A 112 13.41 -0.85 17.45
N ALA A 113 12.39 -0.31 16.78
CA ALA A 113 11.68 -1.00 15.70
C ALA A 113 12.60 -1.31 14.50
N TYR A 114 13.52 -0.41 14.15
CA TYR A 114 14.47 -0.58 13.06
C TYR A 114 15.45 -1.71 13.35
N ASN A 115 16.05 -1.75 14.55
CA ASN A 115 16.96 -2.83 14.93
C ASN A 115 16.27 -4.19 15.03
N TYR A 116 14.97 -4.23 15.32
CA TYR A 116 14.17 -5.46 15.25
C TYR A 116 13.90 -5.88 13.79
N VAL A 117 13.46 -4.93 12.95
CA VAL A 117 13.06 -5.20 11.55
C VAL A 117 14.23 -5.47 10.62
N PHE A 118 15.38 -4.82 10.80
CA PHE A 118 16.53 -4.92 9.92
C PHE A 118 17.65 -5.75 10.55
N THR A 119 17.31 -6.98 10.94
CA THR A 119 18.31 -8.05 11.12
C THR A 119 18.76 -8.57 9.75
N ASP A 120 19.95 -9.19 9.67
CA ASP A 120 20.66 -9.50 8.41
C ASP A 120 19.91 -10.36 7.38
N ASP A 121 18.79 -10.98 7.77
CA ASP A 121 18.01 -11.92 6.94
C ASP A 121 16.48 -11.71 6.99
N PHE A 122 16.01 -10.53 7.41
CA PHE A 122 14.60 -10.23 7.71
C PHE A 122 13.58 -10.46 6.57
N LEU A 123 13.98 -10.34 5.29
CA LEU A 123 13.09 -10.65 4.17
C LEU A 123 12.91 -12.16 3.95
N THR A 124 13.76 -12.99 4.57
CA THR A 124 13.83 -14.45 4.37
C THR A 124 13.41 -15.26 5.60
N ARG A 125 13.05 -14.57 6.70
CA ARG A 125 12.51 -15.16 7.92
C ARG A 125 11.08 -14.70 8.14
N ASP A 126 10.26 -15.58 8.69
CA ASP A 126 8.96 -15.18 9.25
C ASP A 126 9.16 -14.34 10.53
N PHE A 127 8.24 -13.42 10.78
CA PHE A 127 8.18 -12.64 12.02
C PHE A 127 7.93 -13.53 13.24
N ASP A 128 8.48 -13.19 14.40
CA ASP A 128 8.26 -13.99 15.61
C ASP A 128 6.82 -13.91 16.15
N THR A 129 6.51 -14.78 17.11
CA THR A 129 5.17 -14.92 17.71
C THR A 129 4.73 -13.69 18.52
N GLN A 130 5.66 -12.93 19.11
CA GLN A 130 5.33 -11.70 19.83
C GLN A 130 4.93 -10.61 18.84
N THR A 131 5.74 -10.35 17.83
CA THR A 131 5.43 -9.32 16.83
C THR A 131 4.23 -9.70 15.96
N HIS A 132 3.99 -10.99 15.69
CA HIS A 132 2.69 -11.45 15.17
C HIS A 132 1.52 -11.01 16.08
N GLY A 133 1.66 -11.17 17.39
CA GLY A 133 0.67 -10.79 18.39
C GLY A 133 0.47 -9.28 18.59
N GLU A 134 1.39 -8.45 18.09
CA GLU A 134 1.38 -6.98 18.21
C GLU A 134 0.98 -6.26 16.91
N LEU A 135 1.30 -6.84 15.74
CA LEU A 135 0.93 -6.27 14.43
C LEU A 135 -0.47 -6.68 13.96
N PHE A 136 -0.80 -7.96 14.11
CA PHE A 136 -1.95 -8.54 13.44
C PHE A 136 -3.19 -8.46 14.32
N ARG A 137 -4.30 -8.13 13.66
CA ARG A 137 -5.62 -8.12 14.30
C ARG A 137 -6.02 -9.55 14.64
N LYS A 138 -6.82 -9.69 15.71
CA LYS A 138 -7.28 -10.99 16.21
C LYS A 138 -8.76 -11.26 15.88
N ASP A 139 -9.47 -10.21 15.43
CA ASP A 139 -10.90 -10.22 15.12
C ASP A 139 -11.16 -9.82 13.66
N ALA A 140 -12.36 -10.11 13.16
CA ALA A 140 -12.83 -9.63 11.87
C ALA A 140 -13.22 -8.13 11.95
N THR A 141 -12.59 -7.29 11.13
CA THR A 141 -12.98 -5.86 11.01
C THR A 141 -13.98 -5.65 9.88
N THR A 142 -14.77 -4.58 9.97
CA THR A 142 -15.83 -4.29 9.00
C THR A 142 -15.87 -2.82 8.60
N LEU A 143 -15.89 -2.53 7.30
CA LEU A 143 -15.99 -1.18 6.74
C LEU A 143 -17.47 -0.81 6.56
N SER A 144 -17.96 0.22 7.27
CA SER A 144 -19.40 0.53 7.33
C SER A 144 -19.73 1.92 6.77
N PHE A 145 -20.88 2.05 6.12
CA PHE A 145 -21.32 3.26 5.43
C PHE A 145 -22.84 3.40 5.44
N GLU A 146 -23.36 4.60 5.23
CA GLU A 146 -24.80 4.86 5.13
C GLU A 146 -25.41 4.11 3.94
N ILE A 147 -26.52 3.39 4.13
CA ILE A 147 -27.18 2.62 3.06
C ILE A 147 -27.58 3.47 1.84
N THR A 148 -27.80 4.77 2.04
CA THR A 148 -28.14 5.77 1.01
C THR A 148 -27.00 6.08 0.04
N ARG A 149 -25.75 5.72 0.38
CA ARG A 149 -24.55 5.98 -0.46
C ARG A 149 -24.09 4.76 -1.26
N PHE A 150 -24.61 3.57 -0.94
CA PHE A 150 -24.20 2.33 -1.59
C PHE A 150 -25.01 2.04 -2.85
N GLN A 151 -24.37 1.40 -3.82
CA GLN A 151 -24.96 1.09 -5.12
C GLN A 151 -24.64 -0.36 -5.52
N ALA A 152 -25.53 -1.02 -6.28
CA ALA A 152 -25.37 -2.43 -6.63
C ALA A 152 -24.06 -2.72 -7.40
N ASN A 153 -23.61 -1.83 -8.28
CA ASN A 153 -22.33 -1.94 -8.98
C ASN A 153 -21.10 -1.94 -8.04
N GLN A 154 -21.20 -1.35 -6.85
CA GLN A 154 -20.13 -1.40 -5.83
C GLN A 154 -20.08 -2.79 -5.19
N PHE A 155 -21.23 -3.48 -5.06
CA PHE A 155 -21.25 -4.89 -4.69
C PHE A 155 -20.73 -5.77 -5.83
N ASP A 156 -21.15 -5.54 -7.08
CA ASP A 156 -20.63 -6.28 -8.25
C ASP A 156 -19.09 -6.16 -8.36
N GLY A 157 -18.53 -5.00 -7.99
CA GLY A 157 -17.09 -4.78 -7.85
C GLY A 157 -16.42 -5.66 -6.79
N LEU A 158 -17.02 -5.82 -5.61
CA LEU A 158 -16.55 -6.73 -4.56
C LEU A 158 -16.64 -8.20 -5.00
N VAL A 159 -17.76 -8.57 -5.65
CA VAL A 159 -17.97 -9.91 -6.19
C VAL A 159 -16.89 -10.25 -7.22
N ARG A 160 -16.60 -9.33 -8.15
CA ARG A 160 -15.55 -9.51 -9.18
C ARG A 160 -14.18 -9.80 -8.56
N ILE A 161 -13.71 -8.95 -7.64
CA ILE A 161 -12.36 -9.11 -7.06
C ILE A 161 -12.27 -10.38 -6.20
N HIS A 162 -13.30 -10.69 -5.42
CA HIS A 162 -13.36 -11.90 -4.61
C HIS A 162 -13.39 -13.17 -5.48
N GLN A 163 -14.28 -13.25 -6.47
CA GLN A 163 -14.37 -14.41 -7.37
C GLN A 163 -13.07 -14.62 -8.15
N ASN A 164 -12.43 -13.54 -8.65
CA ASN A 164 -11.13 -13.64 -9.33
C ASN A 164 -10.06 -14.26 -8.42
N PHE A 165 -10.04 -13.88 -7.13
CA PHE A 165 -9.11 -14.44 -6.15
C PHE A 165 -9.43 -15.90 -5.78
N VAL A 166 -10.70 -16.24 -5.55
CA VAL A 166 -11.15 -17.62 -5.28
C VAL A 166 -10.87 -18.54 -6.47
N ASN A 167 -11.06 -18.08 -7.71
CA ASN A 167 -10.76 -18.83 -8.92
C ASN A 167 -9.25 -19.08 -9.08
N TYR A 168 -8.40 -18.10 -8.73
CA TYR A 168 -6.95 -18.28 -8.69
C TYR A 168 -6.54 -19.32 -7.64
N LEU A 169 -7.04 -19.19 -6.41
CA LEU A 169 -6.72 -20.09 -5.30
C LEU A 169 -7.20 -21.53 -5.52
N SER A 170 -8.44 -21.72 -5.99
CA SER A 170 -9.06 -23.05 -6.17
C SER A 170 -8.43 -23.86 -7.30
N THR A 171 -7.83 -23.19 -8.29
CA THR A 171 -7.07 -23.84 -9.38
C THR A 171 -5.56 -23.90 -9.14
N HIS A 172 -5.08 -23.39 -8.00
CA HIS A 172 -3.66 -23.34 -7.66
C HIS A 172 -3.06 -24.72 -7.39
N THR A 173 -1.75 -24.88 -7.60
CA THR A 173 -1.04 -26.16 -7.42
C THR A 173 -0.79 -26.50 -5.95
N ASP A 174 -0.66 -25.50 -5.09
CA ASP A 174 -0.49 -25.64 -3.64
C ASP A 174 -1.79 -26.15 -2.96
N ALA A 175 -1.66 -26.94 -1.90
CA ALA A 175 -2.79 -27.44 -1.13
C ALA A 175 -3.38 -26.34 -0.23
N ASP A 176 -2.51 -25.57 0.44
CA ASP A 176 -2.90 -24.48 1.34
C ASP A 176 -3.74 -23.41 0.62
N ALA A 177 -3.41 -23.12 -0.65
CA ALA A 177 -4.16 -22.21 -1.49
C ALA A 177 -5.60 -22.71 -1.75
N ARG A 178 -5.77 -24.00 -2.07
CA ARG A 178 -7.09 -24.61 -2.33
C ARG A 178 -7.93 -24.77 -1.06
N ASP A 179 -7.28 -25.01 0.08
CA ASP A 179 -7.97 -25.00 1.38
C ASP A 179 -8.46 -23.59 1.71
N LEU A 180 -7.60 -22.57 1.61
CA LEU A 180 -7.99 -21.16 1.76
C LEU A 180 -9.14 -20.78 0.80
N ALA A 181 -9.11 -21.23 -0.45
CA ALA A 181 -10.22 -21.05 -1.39
C ALA A 181 -11.54 -21.61 -0.83
N THR A 182 -11.49 -22.82 -0.29
CA THR A 182 -12.64 -23.52 0.31
C THR A 182 -13.17 -22.78 1.54
N GLN A 183 -12.27 -22.25 2.38
CA GLN A 183 -12.62 -21.46 3.55
C GLN A 183 -13.31 -20.13 3.17
N ILE A 184 -12.79 -19.38 2.19
CA ILE A 184 -13.30 -18.04 1.85
C ILE A 184 -14.43 -18.01 0.82
N ALA A 185 -14.64 -19.05 0.01
CA ALA A 185 -15.59 -19.03 -1.13
C ALA A 185 -17.07 -18.74 -0.75
N ASN A 186 -17.44 -18.93 0.52
CA ASN A 186 -18.78 -18.64 1.06
C ASN A 186 -18.78 -17.49 2.09
N HIS A 187 -17.69 -16.71 2.14
CA HIS A 187 -17.55 -15.55 3.02
C HIS A 187 -18.61 -14.47 2.68
N PRO A 188 -19.32 -13.91 3.67
CA PRO A 188 -20.18 -12.75 3.46
C PRO A 188 -19.35 -11.56 2.99
N LEU A 189 -19.64 -11.00 1.81
CA LEU A 189 -18.96 -9.80 1.32
C LEU A 189 -19.58 -8.52 1.90
N LEU A 190 -20.89 -8.55 2.12
CA LEU A 190 -21.67 -7.41 2.60
C LEU A 190 -22.68 -7.84 3.67
N GLU A 191 -22.85 -7.02 4.70
CA GLU A 191 -23.88 -7.12 5.73
C GLU A 191 -24.71 -5.83 5.77
N MET A 192 -26.01 -5.94 6.02
CA MET A 192 -26.84 -4.79 6.41
C MET A 192 -26.97 -4.78 7.94
N ARG A 193 -26.64 -3.64 8.58
CA ARG A 193 -26.70 -3.43 10.03
C ARG A 193 -27.63 -2.29 10.40
N ARG A 194 -28.40 -2.47 11.48
CA ARG A 194 -29.33 -1.48 12.03
C ARG A 194 -28.70 -0.73 13.20
N GLU A 195 -29.02 0.55 13.35
CA GLU A 195 -28.75 1.27 14.58
C GLU A 195 -29.68 0.77 15.70
N ALA A 196 -29.10 0.22 16.77
CA ALA A 196 -29.81 -0.14 17.99
C ALA A 196 -29.34 0.74 19.16
N LYS A 197 -30.30 1.11 20.01
CA LYS A 197 -30.08 1.88 21.24
C LYS A 197 -29.94 0.92 22.41
N PHE A 198 -28.92 1.15 23.22
CA PHE A 198 -28.61 0.40 24.43
C PHE A 198 -28.45 1.37 25.59
N LEU A 199 -28.62 0.87 26.82
CA LEU A 199 -28.27 1.60 28.03
C LEU A 199 -26.94 1.06 28.55
N ASN A 200 -26.08 1.94 29.08
CA ASN A 200 -24.97 1.51 29.94
C ASN A 200 -25.45 1.36 31.39
N ASP A 201 -24.55 0.93 32.28
CA ASP A 201 -24.87 0.72 33.70
C ASP A 201 -25.27 2.04 34.42
N GLU A 202 -24.86 3.19 33.87
CA GLU A 202 -25.24 4.55 34.31
C GLU A 202 -26.58 5.04 33.72
N GLN A 203 -27.35 4.17 33.06
CA GLN A 203 -28.61 4.49 32.36
C GLN A 203 -28.49 5.51 31.21
N GLN A 204 -27.27 5.79 30.73
CA GLN A 204 -27.05 6.64 29.56
C GLN A 204 -27.33 5.84 28.29
N THR A 205 -28.10 6.43 27.36
CA THR A 205 -28.39 5.80 26.08
C THR A 205 -27.21 5.96 25.12
N TYR A 206 -26.61 4.84 24.71
CA TYR A 206 -25.62 4.79 23.64
C TYR A 206 -26.17 4.03 22.42
N LYS A 207 -25.50 4.19 21.27
CA LYS A 207 -25.86 3.55 20.00
C LYS A 207 -24.79 2.52 19.60
N LYS A 208 -25.21 1.38 19.07
CA LYS A 208 -24.34 0.43 18.35
C LYS A 208 -25.03 -0.03 17.06
N TRP A 209 -24.24 -0.34 16.05
CA TRP A 209 -24.73 -0.95 14.82
C TRP A 209 -24.65 -2.46 14.96
N ILE A 210 -25.79 -3.13 14.84
CA ILE A 210 -25.93 -4.57 15.04
C ILE A 210 -26.57 -5.23 13.82
N SER A 211 -26.35 -6.54 13.68
CA SER A 211 -27.02 -7.35 12.67
C SER A 211 -28.56 -7.29 12.81
N PHE A 212 -29.24 -7.57 11.70
CA PHE A 212 -30.66 -7.92 11.74
C PHE A 212 -30.85 -9.29 12.40
N ASP A 213 -32.09 -9.59 12.77
CA ASP A 213 -32.53 -10.91 13.18
C ASP A 213 -33.76 -11.29 12.32
N PRO A 214 -33.66 -12.25 11.39
CA PRO A 214 -32.42 -12.93 10.99
C PRO A 214 -31.40 -11.97 10.32
N PRO A 215 -30.09 -12.29 10.35
CA PRO A 215 -29.06 -11.47 9.70
C PRO A 215 -29.27 -11.32 8.20
N LYS A 216 -28.88 -10.15 7.66
CA LYS A 216 -28.95 -9.82 6.23
C LYS A 216 -27.53 -9.72 5.68
N PHE A 217 -27.10 -10.73 4.94
CA PHE A 217 -25.80 -10.79 4.27
C PHE A 217 -25.98 -10.95 2.76
N TRP A 218 -24.94 -10.63 1.99
CA TRP A 218 -24.76 -11.01 0.59
C TRP A 218 -23.37 -11.59 0.35
N ARG A 219 -23.33 -12.72 -0.37
CA ARG A 219 -22.13 -13.46 -0.79
C ARG A 219 -21.91 -13.33 -2.30
N ALA A 220 -20.73 -13.75 -2.76
CA ALA A 220 -20.37 -13.76 -4.17
C ALA A 220 -21.28 -14.60 -5.10
N SER A 221 -22.14 -15.45 -4.56
CA SER A 221 -23.12 -16.27 -5.30
C SER A 221 -24.53 -15.67 -5.34
N GLU A 222 -24.75 -14.51 -4.71
CA GLU A 222 -26.08 -13.90 -4.52
C GLU A 222 -26.16 -12.56 -5.26
N ALA A 223 -27.26 -12.32 -5.97
CA ALA A 223 -27.49 -11.04 -6.65
C ALA A 223 -27.98 -9.97 -5.67
N MET A 224 -27.43 -8.75 -5.73
CA MET A 224 -27.92 -7.66 -4.88
C MET A 224 -29.26 -7.10 -5.43
N PRO A 225 -30.31 -6.96 -4.59
CA PRO A 225 -31.57 -6.36 -5.00
C PRO A 225 -31.40 -4.87 -5.38
N ASN A 226 -32.06 -4.47 -6.47
CA ASN A 226 -32.10 -3.11 -6.97
C ASN A 226 -33.58 -2.65 -7.14
N PRO A 227 -34.04 -1.61 -6.42
CA PRO A 227 -33.32 -0.84 -5.41
C PRO A 227 -33.00 -1.66 -4.16
N ILE A 228 -31.96 -1.24 -3.44
CA ILE A 228 -31.53 -1.86 -2.17
C ILE A 228 -32.62 -1.66 -1.11
N PRO A 229 -33.11 -2.73 -0.44
CA PRO A 229 -34.16 -2.63 0.57
C PRO A 229 -33.73 -1.83 1.81
N GLN A 230 -34.17 -0.57 1.89
CA GLN A 230 -34.00 0.27 3.08
C GLN A 230 -35.07 -0.08 4.12
N THR A 231 -34.67 -0.37 5.36
CA THR A 231 -35.58 -0.55 6.50
C THR A 231 -35.58 0.63 7.47
N SER A 232 -34.50 1.43 7.49
CA SER A 232 -34.37 2.73 8.15
C SER A 232 -33.40 3.61 7.38
N VAL A 233 -33.56 4.93 7.50
CA VAL A 233 -32.56 5.93 7.05
C VAL A 233 -31.26 5.90 7.87
N THR A 234 -31.25 5.23 9.03
CA THR A 234 -30.08 5.04 9.91
C THR A 234 -29.38 3.68 9.72
N ASP A 235 -29.89 2.82 8.83
CA ASP A 235 -29.25 1.55 8.54
C ASP A 235 -27.90 1.78 7.83
N LYS A 236 -26.88 1.02 8.24
CA LYS A 236 -25.60 0.97 7.55
C LYS A 236 -25.50 -0.30 6.72
N MET A 237 -24.80 -0.18 5.59
CA MET A 237 -24.26 -1.32 4.88
C MET A 237 -22.78 -1.46 5.25
N THR A 238 -22.29 -2.69 5.27
CA THR A 238 -21.07 -3.04 5.99
C THR A 238 -20.32 -4.13 5.23
N ILE A 239 -19.18 -3.80 4.63
CA ILE A 239 -18.28 -4.79 4.01
C ILE A 239 -17.58 -5.57 5.11
N ALA A 240 -17.65 -6.90 5.04
CA ALA A 240 -16.94 -7.78 5.96
C ALA A 240 -15.61 -8.22 5.33
N THR A 241 -14.50 -7.86 5.98
CA THR A 241 -13.17 -8.38 5.60
C THR A 241 -13.04 -9.85 6.05
N TYR A 242 -12.05 -10.58 5.52
CA TYR A 242 -11.86 -12.00 5.85
C TYR A 242 -11.59 -12.24 7.37
N PRO A 243 -11.86 -13.45 7.87
CA PRO A 243 -11.36 -13.93 9.17
C PRO A 243 -9.87 -13.64 9.38
N ALA A 244 -9.50 -13.27 10.62
CA ALA A 244 -8.16 -12.75 10.96
C ALA A 244 -7.03 -13.77 10.70
N ASP A 245 -7.29 -15.03 10.99
CA ASP A 245 -6.45 -16.21 10.75
C ASP A 245 -6.15 -16.46 9.27
N GLN A 246 -7.06 -16.05 8.37
CA GLN A 246 -6.94 -16.25 6.92
C GLN A 246 -6.18 -15.11 6.21
N MET A 247 -5.91 -13.99 6.89
CA MET A 247 -5.45 -12.76 6.22
C MET A 247 -4.00 -12.80 5.75
N ILE A 248 -3.10 -13.42 6.49
CA ILE A 248 -1.69 -13.56 6.08
C ILE A 248 -1.55 -14.59 4.93
N PRO A 249 -2.20 -15.77 4.97
CA PRO A 249 -2.35 -16.63 3.79
C PRO A 249 -2.96 -15.88 2.59
N ALA A 250 -4.02 -15.11 2.79
CA ALA A 250 -4.66 -14.36 1.70
C ALA A 250 -3.74 -13.28 1.12
N MET A 251 -2.98 -12.56 1.94
CA MET A 251 -2.01 -11.57 1.48
C MET A 251 -0.85 -12.22 0.70
N ARG A 252 -0.32 -13.36 1.20
CA ARG A 252 0.69 -14.18 0.50
C ARG A 252 0.24 -14.51 -0.92
N TYR A 253 -0.96 -15.07 -1.06
CA TYR A 253 -1.49 -15.47 -2.36
C TYR A 253 -2.00 -14.29 -3.20
N LEU A 254 -2.36 -13.14 -2.62
CA LEU A 254 -2.70 -11.94 -3.40
C LEU A 254 -1.45 -11.38 -4.11
N ILE A 255 -0.32 -11.32 -3.39
CA ILE A 255 0.98 -10.98 -3.98
C ILE A 255 1.34 -12.01 -5.06
N GLN A 256 1.17 -13.30 -4.76
CA GLN A 256 1.44 -14.37 -5.72
C GLN A 256 0.56 -14.29 -6.97
N MET A 257 -0.71 -13.92 -6.83
CA MET A 257 -1.64 -13.67 -7.93
C MET A 257 -1.18 -12.48 -8.79
N ALA A 258 -0.70 -11.40 -8.17
CA ALA A 258 -0.19 -10.23 -8.89
C ALA A 258 1.04 -10.57 -9.75
N LEU A 259 2.01 -11.30 -9.19
CA LEU A 259 3.18 -11.80 -9.95
C LEU A 259 2.76 -12.80 -11.04
N SER A 260 1.79 -13.69 -10.76
CA SER A 260 1.26 -14.63 -11.74
C SER A 260 0.55 -13.96 -12.93
N ARG A 261 -0.19 -12.88 -12.70
CA ARG A 261 -0.83 -12.07 -13.74
C ARG A 261 0.22 -11.36 -14.61
N LYS A 262 1.28 -10.84 -14.00
CA LYS A 262 2.40 -10.22 -14.73
C LYS A 262 3.17 -11.22 -15.60
N ALA A 263 3.43 -12.43 -15.11
CA ALA A 263 4.00 -13.51 -15.91
C ALA A 263 3.08 -13.94 -17.08
N SER A 264 1.79 -13.62 -16.99
CA SER A 264 0.78 -13.81 -18.04
C SER A 264 0.63 -12.58 -18.97
N ASN A 265 1.55 -11.62 -18.89
CA ASN A 265 1.60 -10.35 -19.65
C ASN A 265 0.44 -9.35 -19.40
N GLU A 266 -0.23 -9.42 -18.25
CA GLU A 266 -1.18 -8.37 -17.85
C GLU A 266 -0.45 -7.09 -17.39
N THR A 267 -1.10 -5.92 -17.53
CA THR A 267 -0.46 -4.62 -17.24
C THR A 267 -0.27 -4.42 -15.73
N ALA A 268 0.81 -3.73 -15.34
CA ALA A 268 1.06 -3.42 -13.93
C ALA A 268 -0.04 -2.55 -13.32
N ILE A 269 -0.63 -1.64 -14.12
CA ILE A 269 -1.77 -0.79 -13.74
C ILE A 269 -3.00 -1.62 -13.39
N ASP A 270 -3.38 -2.58 -14.24
CA ASP A 270 -4.56 -3.43 -14.04
C ASP A 270 -4.38 -4.35 -12.81
N ILE A 271 -3.20 -4.97 -12.70
CA ILE A 271 -2.83 -5.81 -11.56
C ILE A 271 -2.85 -5.01 -10.25
N SER A 272 -2.23 -3.82 -10.23
CA SER A 272 -2.13 -2.99 -9.02
C SER A 272 -3.47 -2.37 -8.62
N THR A 273 -4.36 -2.12 -9.58
CA THR A 273 -5.75 -1.70 -9.32
C THR A 273 -6.51 -2.79 -8.55
N ASP A 274 -6.48 -4.03 -9.03
CA ASP A 274 -7.15 -5.15 -8.36
C ASP A 274 -6.49 -5.52 -7.01
N PHE A 275 -5.16 -5.53 -6.97
CA PHE A 275 -4.39 -5.75 -5.74
C PHE A 275 -4.80 -4.74 -4.66
N ARG A 276 -4.90 -3.46 -5.02
CA ARG A 276 -5.30 -2.40 -4.09
C ARG A 276 -6.71 -2.61 -3.55
N LEU A 277 -7.68 -2.89 -4.43
CA LEU A 277 -9.07 -3.15 -4.02
C LEU A 277 -9.17 -4.40 -3.10
N MET A 278 -8.45 -5.48 -3.42
CA MET A 278 -8.44 -6.71 -2.62
C MET A 278 -7.84 -6.51 -1.22
N MET A 279 -6.67 -5.87 -1.16
CA MET A 279 -5.97 -5.54 0.10
C MET A 279 -6.88 -4.69 1.00
N GLU A 280 -7.46 -3.64 0.46
CA GLU A 280 -8.18 -2.62 1.21
C GLU A 280 -9.60 -3.03 1.63
N PHE A 281 -10.34 -3.79 0.82
CA PHE A 281 -11.72 -4.15 1.14
C PHE A 281 -11.89 -5.54 1.77
N LEU A 282 -10.94 -6.47 1.57
CA LEU A 282 -11.10 -7.86 2.01
C LEU A 282 -9.95 -8.39 2.87
N ILE A 283 -8.69 -8.05 2.58
CA ILE A 283 -7.52 -8.74 3.18
C ILE A 283 -6.88 -8.02 4.37
N ARG A 284 -7.00 -6.70 4.51
CA ARG A 284 -6.72 -5.84 5.69
C ARG A 284 -6.08 -6.50 6.96
N PRO A 285 -4.80 -6.93 6.97
CA PRO A 285 -4.30 -7.83 8.04
C PRO A 285 -3.90 -7.14 9.37
N PHE A 286 -3.63 -5.83 9.39
CA PHE A 286 -3.05 -5.16 10.58
C PHE A 286 -4.09 -4.57 11.53
N LEU A 287 -3.71 -4.38 12.80
CA LEU A 287 -4.50 -3.67 13.81
C LEU A 287 -4.70 -2.19 13.44
N ASN A 288 -3.62 -1.47 13.17
CA ASN A 288 -3.62 -0.03 12.86
C ASN A 288 -3.27 0.22 11.38
N GLU A 289 -3.87 -0.54 10.46
CA GLU A 289 -3.52 -0.48 9.03
C GLU A 289 -3.59 0.96 8.46
N ARG A 290 -2.42 1.51 8.13
CA ARG A 290 -2.27 2.91 7.72
C ARG A 290 -2.42 3.05 6.21
N GLN A 291 -3.02 4.16 5.76
CA GLN A 291 -3.10 4.56 4.35
C GLN A 291 -1.72 4.46 3.66
N ASN A 292 -0.68 4.91 4.35
CA ASN A 292 0.69 4.91 3.84
C ASN A 292 1.18 3.49 3.58
N SER A 293 0.90 2.51 4.45
CA SER A 293 1.28 1.11 4.24
C SER A 293 0.75 0.57 2.92
N MET A 294 -0.53 0.83 2.63
CA MET A 294 -1.17 0.42 1.38
C MET A 294 -0.61 1.18 0.17
N ASN A 295 -0.38 2.50 0.29
CA ASN A 295 0.24 3.30 -0.77
C ASN A 295 1.65 2.78 -1.11
N ILE A 296 2.51 2.64 -0.10
CA ILE A 296 3.89 2.15 -0.21
C ILE A 296 3.92 0.77 -0.85
N MET A 297 3.06 -0.16 -0.41
CA MET A 297 3.00 -1.50 -1.00
C MET A 297 2.53 -1.48 -2.47
N THR A 298 1.57 -0.62 -2.82
CA THR A 298 1.12 -0.48 -4.22
C THR A 298 2.24 0.13 -5.08
N THR A 299 3.01 1.08 -4.54
CA THR A 299 4.16 1.72 -5.17
C THR A 299 5.33 0.74 -5.40
N PHE A 300 5.68 -0.07 -4.39
CA PHE A 300 6.71 -1.10 -4.51
C PHE A 300 6.28 -2.26 -5.42
N LEU A 301 4.99 -2.64 -5.39
CA LEU A 301 4.45 -3.62 -6.34
C LEU A 301 4.54 -3.10 -7.77
N MET A 302 4.08 -1.89 -8.07
CA MET A 302 4.20 -1.28 -9.42
C MET A 302 5.64 -1.30 -9.95
N MET A 303 6.62 -0.98 -9.09
CA MET A 303 8.03 -1.07 -9.43
C MET A 303 8.46 -2.51 -9.71
N ALA A 304 8.13 -3.47 -8.86
CA ALA A 304 8.40 -4.90 -9.10
C ALA A 304 7.70 -5.43 -10.37
N LEU A 305 6.52 -4.92 -10.71
CA LEU A 305 5.80 -5.26 -11.95
C LEU A 305 6.38 -4.56 -13.20
N GLY A 306 7.51 -3.85 -13.09
CA GLY A 306 8.25 -3.28 -14.20
C GLY A 306 7.63 -1.98 -14.75
N ASP A 307 6.96 -1.20 -13.91
CA ASP A 307 6.36 0.10 -14.26
C ASP A 307 7.01 1.26 -13.44
N TYR A 308 6.43 2.45 -13.42
CA TYR A 308 6.87 3.57 -12.59
C TYR A 308 6.14 3.59 -11.23
N PRO A 309 6.76 4.14 -10.16
CA PRO A 309 6.13 4.23 -8.86
C PRO A 309 4.97 5.23 -8.88
N ILE A 310 3.89 4.97 -8.13
CA ILE A 310 2.67 5.76 -8.21
C ILE A 310 2.79 7.06 -7.38
N LEU A 311 2.72 8.21 -8.04
CA LEU A 311 2.45 9.47 -7.36
C LEU A 311 0.93 9.67 -7.17
N PHE A 312 0.39 9.15 -6.07
CA PHE A 312 -1.04 9.25 -5.75
C PHE A 312 -1.35 10.50 -4.89
N ARG A 313 -2.42 11.26 -5.22
CA ARG A 313 -2.86 12.40 -4.39
C ARG A 313 -3.51 11.92 -3.09
N ASP A 314 -3.25 12.62 -1.99
CA ASP A 314 -4.12 12.65 -0.82
C ASP A 314 -5.60 12.91 -1.18
N THR A 315 -6.39 11.85 -1.12
CA THR A 315 -7.18 11.62 0.10
C THR A 315 -6.86 10.22 0.64
N PRO A 316 -7.06 9.95 1.95
CA PRO A 316 -7.18 8.58 2.41
C PRO A 316 -8.29 7.86 1.65
N PHE A 317 -8.16 6.56 1.43
CA PHE A 317 -9.30 5.71 1.10
C PHE A 317 -10.15 5.50 2.37
N GLY A 318 -10.85 6.57 2.76
CA GLY A 318 -11.90 6.56 3.76
C GLY A 318 -13.27 6.30 3.14
N GLU A 319 -14.33 6.61 3.88
CA GLU A 319 -15.72 6.31 3.49
C GLU A 319 -16.20 6.96 2.16
N GLY A 320 -15.40 7.85 1.55
CA GLY A 320 -15.68 8.41 0.23
C GLY A 320 -15.31 7.49 -0.96
N ASN A 321 -14.33 6.58 -0.81
CA ASN A 321 -13.73 5.89 -1.95
C ASN A 321 -14.41 4.56 -2.36
N TYR A 322 -15.49 4.13 -1.69
CA TYR A 322 -16.27 2.94 -2.10
C TYR A 322 -16.82 3.04 -3.54
N HIS A 323 -16.97 4.25 -4.10
CA HIS A 323 -17.33 4.43 -5.51
C HIS A 323 -16.38 3.69 -6.47
N LEU A 324 -15.09 3.56 -6.12
CA LEU A 324 -14.07 2.91 -6.93
C LEU A 324 -14.25 1.38 -7.05
N LEU A 325 -15.14 0.77 -6.26
CA LEU A 325 -15.59 -0.61 -6.50
C LEU A 325 -16.50 -0.69 -7.74
N GLY A 326 -17.45 0.22 -7.86
CA GLY A 326 -18.34 0.35 -9.03
C GLY A 326 -17.70 1.08 -10.22
N GLU A 327 -16.64 1.84 -9.97
CA GLU A 327 -15.90 2.66 -10.93
C GLU A 327 -14.41 2.30 -10.96
N TYR A 328 -14.06 1.01 -11.00
CA TYR A 328 -12.66 0.56 -10.95
C TYR A 328 -11.77 1.19 -12.03
N ASN A 329 -12.34 1.55 -13.19
CA ASN A 329 -11.63 2.29 -14.25
C ASN A 329 -11.17 3.69 -13.82
N LEU A 330 -11.85 4.34 -12.86
CA LEU A 330 -11.43 5.62 -12.28
C LEU A 330 -10.19 5.43 -11.41
N LEU A 331 -10.12 4.34 -10.63
CA LEU A 331 -8.91 3.99 -9.87
C LEU A 331 -7.74 3.67 -10.83
N ARG A 332 -7.99 2.80 -11.82
CA ARG A 332 -7.05 2.47 -12.89
C ARG A 332 -6.45 3.71 -13.56
N THR A 333 -7.30 4.68 -13.90
CA THR A 333 -6.90 5.95 -14.54
C THR A 333 -6.09 6.83 -13.58
N ARG A 334 -6.46 6.91 -12.29
CA ARG A 334 -5.68 7.63 -11.28
C ARG A 334 -4.30 7.00 -11.03
N ILE A 335 -4.19 5.67 -11.10
CA ILE A 335 -2.92 4.94 -10.98
C ILE A 335 -2.03 5.21 -12.19
N SER A 336 -2.56 5.12 -13.42
CA SER A 336 -1.85 5.48 -14.65
C SER A 336 -1.32 6.91 -14.57
N ALA A 337 -2.20 7.90 -14.38
CA ALA A 337 -1.81 9.30 -14.33
C ALA A 337 -0.78 9.62 -13.23
N GLY A 338 -0.77 8.85 -12.13
CA GLY A 338 0.25 8.95 -11.07
C GLY A 338 1.61 8.36 -11.44
N ALA A 339 1.66 7.35 -12.31
CA ALA A 339 2.89 6.79 -12.87
C ALA A 339 3.40 7.63 -14.06
N ASP A 340 2.50 7.98 -15.00
CA ASP A 340 2.76 8.84 -16.16
C ASP A 340 3.36 10.19 -15.72
N LYS A 341 2.79 10.82 -14.67
CA LYS A 341 3.30 12.09 -14.13
C LYS A 341 4.70 11.99 -13.53
N LEU A 342 5.11 10.81 -13.04
CA LEU A 342 6.45 10.61 -12.52
C LEU A 342 7.45 10.29 -13.65
N TYR A 343 7.02 9.56 -14.69
CA TYR A 343 7.79 9.42 -15.93
C TYR A 343 8.12 10.80 -16.53
N ASP A 344 7.13 11.68 -16.66
CA ASP A 344 7.33 13.05 -17.18
C ASP A 344 8.38 13.84 -16.37
N VAL A 345 8.38 13.70 -15.04
CA VAL A 345 9.29 14.42 -14.13
C VAL A 345 10.69 13.82 -14.12
N ILE A 346 10.84 12.54 -14.43
CA ILE A 346 12.13 11.84 -14.58
C ILE A 346 12.76 12.15 -15.94
N MET A 347 11.95 12.32 -17.00
CA MET A 347 12.42 12.61 -18.36
C MET A 347 12.71 14.11 -18.61
N GLN A 348 12.60 14.96 -17.58
CA GLN A 348 12.99 16.36 -17.63
C GLN A 348 14.48 16.51 -17.27
N ASP A 349 15.26 17.04 -18.21
CA ASP A 349 16.70 17.34 -18.08
C ASP A 349 16.98 18.16 -16.80
N PRO A 350 18.12 17.93 -16.11
CA PRO A 350 18.18 17.62 -14.68
C PRO A 350 17.61 18.71 -13.76
N LEU A 351 16.29 18.69 -13.62
CA LEU A 351 15.45 19.57 -12.79
C LEU A 351 16.11 20.90 -12.42
N GLU A 352 16.13 21.83 -13.39
CA GLU A 352 16.33 23.24 -13.07
C GLU A 352 15.41 23.62 -11.89
N MET A 353 15.97 24.33 -10.91
CA MET A 353 15.37 24.47 -9.59
C MET A 353 13.94 25.03 -9.65
N GLU A 354 13.07 24.55 -8.75
CA GLU A 354 11.67 25.02 -8.54
C GLU A 354 10.53 24.46 -9.41
N ALA A 355 10.65 23.21 -9.90
CA ALA A 355 9.43 22.45 -10.20
C ALA A 355 8.45 22.50 -8.98
N THR A 356 7.12 22.59 -9.15
CA THR A 356 6.10 22.78 -8.06
C THR A 356 4.91 21.78 -8.13
N LEU A 357 4.72 20.87 -7.16
CA LEU A 357 3.74 19.76 -7.25
C LEU A 357 2.36 20.16 -6.76
N LEU A 358 1.46 20.34 -7.71
CA LEU A 358 0.05 20.57 -7.49
C LEU A 358 -0.74 19.41 -8.12
N TYR A 359 -1.90 19.12 -7.53
CA TYR A 359 -2.66 17.90 -7.81
C TYR A 359 -4.10 18.26 -8.28
N PRO A 360 -4.80 17.40 -9.05
CA PRO A 360 -6.14 17.67 -9.56
C PRO A 360 -7.19 17.82 -8.45
N LYS A 361 -8.11 18.78 -8.58
CA LYS A 361 -9.16 19.09 -7.60
C LYS A 361 -10.30 18.06 -7.67
N GLU A 362 -10.96 17.82 -6.54
CA GLU A 362 -11.93 16.73 -6.33
C GLU A 362 -13.12 16.68 -7.32
N ASN A 363 -13.51 17.81 -7.91
CA ASN A 363 -14.76 17.95 -8.68
C ASN A 363 -14.58 18.67 -10.03
N GLN A 364 -13.42 18.57 -10.68
CA GLN A 364 -13.21 19.06 -12.04
C GLN A 364 -12.76 17.91 -12.96
N GLN A 365 -13.14 17.96 -14.24
CA GLN A 365 -12.52 17.14 -15.27
C GLN A 365 -11.01 17.44 -15.32
N ALA A 366 -10.21 16.45 -15.74
CA ALA A 366 -8.76 16.58 -15.77
C ALA A 366 -8.32 17.66 -16.77
N ASP A 367 -7.99 18.83 -16.23
CA ASP A 367 -7.44 19.98 -16.95
C ASP A 367 -5.95 20.09 -16.63
N VAL A 368 -5.11 20.34 -17.63
CA VAL A 368 -3.76 19.76 -17.69
C VAL A 368 -2.64 20.79 -17.71
N GLU A 369 -2.04 21.10 -16.54
CA GLU A 369 -0.73 21.80 -16.45
C GLU A 369 -0.08 21.71 -15.03
N TYR A 370 1.19 22.14 -14.92
CA TYR A 370 2.02 22.36 -13.70
C TYR A 370 2.74 21.11 -13.06
N THR A 371 3.87 21.29 -12.34
CA THR A 371 4.94 20.27 -12.04
C THR A 371 4.78 19.46 -10.73
N ALA A 372 5.65 19.16 -9.72
CA ALA A 372 7.06 19.32 -9.29
C ALA A 372 7.30 19.22 -7.70
N THR A 373 7.62 20.29 -6.95
CA THR A 373 8.07 20.35 -5.51
C THR A 373 7.34 21.39 -4.56
N LEU A 374 8.02 22.22 -3.72
CA LEU A 374 7.45 23.21 -2.73
C LEU A 374 7.75 24.70 -3.08
N GLN A 375 6.75 25.59 -3.03
CA GLN A 375 6.98 27.04 -2.80
C GLN A 375 6.84 27.39 -1.30
N VAL A 376 7.95 27.38 -0.57
CA VAL A 376 8.03 28.05 0.74
C VAL A 376 9.13 29.10 0.68
N GLN A 377 8.83 30.32 1.12
CA GLN A 377 9.79 31.45 1.21
C GLN A 377 10.82 31.26 2.34
N ASN A 378 11.24 30.02 2.61
CA ASN A 378 12.13 29.63 3.70
C ASN A 378 13.28 28.74 3.16
N PRO A 379 14.35 29.34 2.58
CA PRO A 379 15.54 28.61 2.14
C PRO A 379 16.31 27.89 3.25
N ALA A 380 15.99 28.11 4.52
CA ALA A 380 16.60 27.38 5.64
C ALA A 380 15.93 26.02 5.88
N LEU A 381 14.59 25.94 5.84
CA LEU A 381 13.84 24.68 5.80
C LEU A 381 14.32 23.81 4.63
N GLU A 382 14.41 24.40 3.45
CA GLU A 382 14.86 23.73 2.22
C GLU A 382 16.23 23.06 2.38
N ARG A 383 17.23 23.80 2.89
CA ARG A 383 18.57 23.25 3.17
C ARG A 383 18.55 22.17 4.24
N GLY A 384 17.69 22.29 5.26
CA GLY A 384 17.50 21.26 6.29
C GLY A 384 16.94 19.95 5.71
N ILE A 385 15.97 20.04 4.80
CA ILE A 385 15.39 18.91 4.07
C ILE A 385 16.46 18.24 3.20
N ILE A 386 17.20 19.00 2.40
CA ILE A 386 18.25 18.47 1.51
C ILE A 386 19.38 17.79 2.32
N ALA A 387 19.80 18.40 3.44
CA ALA A 387 20.82 17.81 4.31
C ALA A 387 20.35 16.48 4.94
N ASN A 388 19.10 16.39 5.38
CA ASN A 388 18.56 15.16 5.93
C ASN A 388 18.30 14.08 4.87
N HIS A 389 17.96 14.44 3.62
CA HIS A 389 17.91 13.44 2.54
C HIS A 389 19.30 12.86 2.30
N LYS A 390 20.33 13.69 2.10
CA LYS A 390 21.72 13.21 1.91
C LYS A 390 22.24 12.36 3.07
N LYS A 391 21.82 12.64 4.32
CA LYS A 391 22.14 11.82 5.50
C LYS A 391 21.52 10.42 5.41
N ASN A 392 20.21 10.33 5.16
CA ASN A 392 19.46 9.06 5.29
C ASN A 392 19.48 8.23 3.99
N PHE A 393 19.58 8.85 2.82
CA PHE A 393 19.65 8.16 1.52
C PHE A 393 21.08 7.79 1.09
N GLY A 394 22.12 8.18 1.85
CA GLY A 394 23.52 7.86 1.51
C GLY A 394 23.79 6.35 1.34
N ALA A 395 23.28 5.51 2.26
CA ALA A 395 23.39 4.05 2.15
C ALA A 395 22.55 3.47 0.98
N PHE A 396 21.43 4.10 0.65
CA PHE A 396 20.57 3.77 -0.49
C PHE A 396 21.29 4.05 -1.83
N GLN A 397 22.07 5.13 -1.94
CA GLN A 397 22.90 5.42 -3.12
C GLN A 397 24.00 4.38 -3.34
N THR A 398 24.69 3.93 -2.28
CA THR A 398 25.64 2.80 -2.38
C THR A 398 24.94 1.52 -2.86
N LYS A 399 23.72 1.28 -2.40
CA LYS A 399 22.94 0.09 -2.75
C LYS A 399 22.48 0.08 -4.21
N ILE A 400 22.06 1.24 -4.72
CA ILE A 400 21.84 1.48 -6.15
C ILE A 400 23.13 1.20 -6.94
N GLN A 401 24.28 1.73 -6.51
CA GLN A 401 25.54 1.56 -7.23
C GLN A 401 25.94 0.09 -7.34
N ASN A 402 25.72 -0.72 -6.30
CA ASN A 402 25.96 -2.16 -6.35
C ASN A 402 25.02 -2.87 -7.35
N LEU A 403 23.72 -2.56 -7.32
CA LEU A 403 22.71 -3.13 -8.23
C LEU A 403 22.87 -2.66 -9.69
N SER A 404 23.46 -1.47 -9.91
CA SER A 404 23.84 -0.96 -11.23
C SER A 404 25.24 -1.42 -11.67
N ALA A 405 26.05 -2.03 -10.79
CA ALA A 405 27.36 -2.57 -11.13
C ALA A 405 27.28 -4.00 -11.69
N THR A 406 26.32 -4.82 -11.25
CA THR A 406 26.06 -6.15 -11.83
C THR A 406 25.68 -6.09 -13.31
N LEU A 407 25.05 -4.99 -13.74
CA LEU A 407 24.82 -4.65 -15.16
C LEU A 407 26.09 -4.46 -16.00
N SER A 408 27.22 -4.14 -15.36
CA SER A 408 28.44 -3.65 -16.02
C SER A 408 29.51 -4.74 -16.16
N SER A 409 29.25 -5.94 -15.66
CA SER A 409 30.11 -7.12 -15.81
C SER A 409 29.76 -7.86 -17.12
N PRO A 410 30.68 -7.95 -18.10
CA PRO A 410 30.47 -8.80 -19.28
C PRO A 410 30.68 -10.28 -18.93
N GLU A 411 29.83 -11.15 -19.47
CA GLU A 411 30.13 -12.57 -19.70
C GLU A 411 30.77 -12.75 -21.09
#